data_AF-A0A1S3EJH7-F1
#
_entry.id   AF-A0A1S3EJH7-F1
#
_cell.length_a   1.000
_cell.length_b   1.000
_cell.length_c   1.000
_cell.angle_alpha   90.00
_cell.angle_beta   90.00
_cell.angle_gamma   90.00
#
_symmetry.space_group_name_H-M   'P 1'
#
loop_
_entity.id
_entity.type
_entity.pdbx_description
1 polymer ?
#
loop_
_entity_poly.entity_id
_entity_poly.type
_entity_poly.pdbx_seq_one_letter_code
_entity_poly.pdbx_strand_id
1 'polypeptide(L)'
;MIWPDGRGVASRALTSVITSQYVDSYPSWGAIPELTLERWFDKFGEKVVWLPEHNFQIRNIFNTKGSMRFSYMLMQARKKRKCPTWIGETVWNDLEKIWIDPSFKEISNRAKKNRASSKGGALHTGGSISIAEHTIQMVQFLYQGQN
;
A
#
# COMPACT_ATOMS: atom_id res chain seq x y z
N MET A 1 5.44 20.93 -17.27
CA MET A 1 6.13 20.37 -16.08
C MET A 1 5.41 20.89 -14.85
N ILE A 2 4.62 20.05 -14.18
CA ILE A 2 3.92 20.45 -12.95
C ILE A 2 3.98 19.25 -11.99
N TRP A 3 4.68 19.43 -10.87
CA TRP A 3 4.47 18.60 -9.68
C TRP A 3 4.05 19.51 -8.55
N PRO A 4 2.74 19.63 -8.26
CA PRO A 4 2.26 20.12 -6.97
C PRO A 4 1.68 18.92 -6.19
N ASP A 5 2.28 18.60 -5.05
CA ASP A 5 1.69 17.68 -4.05
C ASP A 5 1.30 16.26 -4.50
N GLY A 6 2.17 15.58 -5.24
CA GLY A 6 1.98 14.20 -5.72
C GLY A 6 1.61 13.13 -4.66
N ARG A 7 1.72 13.43 -3.36
CA ARG A 7 1.27 12.56 -2.26
C ARG A 7 -0.24 12.25 -2.32
N GLY A 8 -1.05 13.17 -2.85
CA GLY A 8 -2.49 12.97 -3.00
C GLY A 8 -2.86 12.08 -4.19
N VAL A 9 -2.17 12.22 -5.32
CA VAL A 9 -2.51 11.56 -6.58
C VAL A 9 -2.31 10.04 -6.50
N ALA A 10 -1.14 9.60 -6.04
CA ALA A 10 -0.85 8.17 -5.91
C ALA A 10 -1.77 7.48 -4.88
N SER A 11 -2.03 8.14 -3.75
CA SER A 11 -2.94 7.61 -2.71
C SER A 11 -4.38 7.48 -3.20
N ARG A 12 -4.86 8.44 -4.01
CA ARG A 12 -6.17 8.40 -4.65
C ARG A 12 -6.24 7.32 -5.73
N ALA A 13 -5.20 7.19 -6.54
CA ALA A 13 -5.09 6.12 -7.54
C ALA A 13 -5.14 4.73 -6.88
N LEU A 14 -4.37 4.50 -5.81
CA LEU A 14 -4.42 3.26 -5.02
C LEU A 14 -5.83 2.99 -4.48
N THR A 15 -6.48 4.00 -3.89
CA THR A 15 -7.84 3.85 -3.38
C THR A 15 -8.81 3.49 -4.51
N SER A 16 -8.69 4.14 -5.67
CA SER A 16 -9.52 3.84 -6.84
C SER A 16 -9.31 2.42 -7.37
N VAL A 17 -8.06 1.94 -7.43
CA VAL A 17 -7.76 0.56 -7.83
C VAL A 17 -8.35 -0.42 -6.82
N ILE A 18 -8.06 -0.26 -5.52
CA ILE A 18 -8.57 -1.14 -4.47
C ILE A 18 -10.10 -1.21 -4.53
N THR A 19 -10.77 -0.07 -4.52
CA THR A 19 -12.25 -0.03 -4.50
C THR A 19 -12.91 -0.57 -5.77
N SER A 20 -12.23 -0.52 -6.91
CA SER A 20 -12.78 -1.03 -8.18
C SER A 20 -12.45 -2.49 -8.46
N GLN A 21 -11.36 -3.01 -7.89
CA GLN A 21 -10.85 -4.36 -8.20
C GLN A 21 -11.07 -5.37 -7.07
N TYR A 22 -11.62 -4.94 -5.94
CA TYR A 22 -11.86 -5.82 -4.80
C TYR A 22 -13.11 -6.68 -5.00
N VAL A 23 -12.90 -7.87 -5.57
CA VAL A 23 -13.98 -8.80 -5.94
C VAL A 23 -14.06 -10.04 -5.05
N ASP A 24 -13.07 -10.27 -4.18
CA ASP A 24 -12.96 -11.48 -3.37
C ASP A 24 -12.48 -11.14 -1.94
N SER A 25 -12.71 -12.06 -1.01
CA SER A 25 -12.68 -11.86 0.44
C SER A 25 -11.27 -11.87 1.04
N TYR A 26 -10.32 -11.18 0.43
CA TYR A 26 -8.93 -11.13 0.90
C TYR A 26 -8.82 -10.40 2.26
N PRO A 27 -8.43 -11.07 3.35
CA PRO A 27 -8.42 -10.46 4.68
C PRO A 27 -7.20 -9.55 4.93
N SER A 28 -6.18 -9.61 4.06
CA SER A 28 -4.96 -8.80 4.12
C SER A 28 -4.33 -8.64 2.74
N TRP A 29 -3.43 -7.66 2.57
CA TRP A 29 -2.74 -7.44 1.29
C TRP A 29 -1.94 -8.66 0.82
N GLY A 30 -1.26 -9.34 1.75
CA GLY A 30 -0.50 -10.55 1.44
C GLY A 30 -1.34 -11.79 1.17
N ALA A 31 -2.66 -11.73 1.36
CA ALA A 31 -3.58 -12.80 0.99
C ALA A 31 -4.09 -12.67 -0.46
N ILE A 32 -3.77 -11.56 -1.14
CA ILE A 32 -4.15 -11.33 -2.52
C ILE A 32 -3.19 -12.15 -3.41
N PRO A 33 -3.69 -12.97 -4.35
CA PRO A 33 -2.83 -13.70 -5.29
C PRO A 33 -1.93 -12.75 -6.08
N GLU A 34 -0.69 -13.17 -6.37
CA GLU A 34 0.28 -12.34 -7.08
C GLU A 34 -0.25 -11.82 -8.42
N LEU A 35 -0.87 -12.70 -9.23
CA LEU A 35 -1.51 -12.32 -10.50
C LEU A 35 -2.60 -11.25 -10.34
N THR A 36 -3.32 -11.26 -9.21
CA THR A 36 -4.32 -10.23 -8.90
C THR A 36 -3.65 -8.91 -8.53
N LEU A 37 -2.58 -8.94 -7.73
CA LEU A 37 -1.79 -7.75 -7.41
C LEU A 37 -1.10 -7.13 -8.63
N GLU A 38 -0.65 -7.96 -9.59
CA GLU A 38 -0.10 -7.48 -10.86
C GLU A 38 -1.15 -6.72 -11.68
N ARG A 39 -2.37 -7.28 -11.81
CA ARG A 39 -3.48 -6.56 -12.46
C ARG A 39 -3.82 -5.25 -11.76
N TRP A 40 -3.72 -5.21 -10.44
CA TRP A 40 -3.92 -3.97 -9.68
C TRP A 40 -2.79 -2.96 -9.94
N PHE A 41 -1.56 -3.44 -10.10
CA PHE A 41 -0.41 -2.60 -10.44
C PHE A 41 -0.54 -2.02 -11.85
N ASP A 42 -0.97 -2.80 -12.84
CA ASP A 42 -1.20 -2.32 -14.20
C ASP A 42 -2.24 -1.20 -14.23
N LYS A 43 -3.38 -1.40 -13.55
CA LYS A 43 -4.42 -0.37 -13.41
C LYS A 43 -3.99 0.85 -12.61
N PHE A 44 -3.02 0.68 -11.72
CA PHE A 44 -2.40 1.81 -11.04
C PHE A 44 -1.52 2.61 -12.01
N GLY A 45 -0.81 1.93 -12.92
CA GLY A 45 -0.03 2.54 -14.01
C GLY A 45 -0.84 3.31 -15.03
N GLU A 46 -2.08 2.90 -15.30
CA GLU A 46 -3.00 3.69 -16.12
C GLU A 46 -3.34 5.06 -15.48
N LYS A 47 -3.19 5.19 -14.15
CA LYS A 47 -3.58 6.40 -13.39
C LYS A 47 -2.39 7.26 -12.98
N VAL A 48 -1.18 6.70 -12.98
CA VAL A 48 0.04 7.37 -12.53
C VAL A 48 1.14 7.05 -13.52
N VAL A 49 1.77 8.08 -14.10
CA VAL A 49 2.84 7.90 -15.09
C VAL A 49 4.20 7.91 -14.39
N TRP A 50 5.07 6.98 -14.76
CA TRP A 50 6.48 6.93 -14.36
C TRP A 50 7.35 6.48 -15.53
N LEU A 51 8.66 6.74 -15.45
CA LEU A 51 9.62 6.25 -16.43
C LEU A 51 9.99 4.78 -16.15
N PRO A 52 10.23 3.94 -17.19
CA PRO A 52 10.50 2.51 -17.02
C PRO A 52 11.63 2.17 -16.03
N GLU A 53 12.64 3.04 -15.92
CA GLU A 53 13.79 2.88 -15.03
C GLU A 53 13.38 2.87 -13.55
N HIS A 54 12.24 3.50 -13.22
CA HIS A 54 11.70 3.52 -11.86
C HIS A 54 10.74 2.37 -11.56
N ASN A 55 10.50 1.43 -12.51
CA ASN A 55 9.46 0.40 -12.35
C ASN A 55 9.63 -0.43 -11.06
N PHE A 56 10.86 -0.83 -10.75
CA PHE A 56 11.15 -1.58 -9.51
C PHE A 56 10.83 -0.76 -8.25
N GLN A 57 11.25 0.50 -8.21
CA GLN A 57 11.01 1.41 -7.08
C GLN A 57 9.51 1.67 -6.91
N ILE A 58 8.80 1.92 -8.02
CA ILE A 58 7.35 2.16 -8.03
C ILE A 58 6.59 0.89 -7.61
N ARG A 59 7.00 -0.30 -8.03
CA ARG A 59 6.42 -1.57 -7.58
C ARG A 59 6.59 -1.76 -6.06
N ASN A 60 7.74 -1.41 -5.50
CA ASN A 60 7.95 -1.47 -4.05
C ASN A 60 7.09 -0.45 -3.29
N ILE A 61 7.00 0.77 -3.80
CA ILE A 61 6.12 1.81 -3.24
C ILE A 61 4.66 1.39 -3.31
N PHE A 62 4.22 0.84 -4.45
CA PHE A 62 2.88 0.32 -4.64
C PHE A 62 2.53 -0.74 -3.59
N ASN A 63 3.40 -1.73 -3.39
CA ASN A 63 3.18 -2.78 -2.40
C ASN A 63 3.14 -2.23 -0.97
N THR A 64 4.11 -1.37 -0.62
CA THR A 64 4.21 -0.78 0.72
C THR A 64 2.99 0.09 1.03
N LYS A 65 2.67 1.05 0.14
CA LYS A 65 1.56 1.99 0.33
C LYS A 65 0.20 1.33 0.13
N GLY A 66 0.09 0.41 -0.81
CA GLY A 66 -1.09 -0.41 -1.05
C GLY A 66 -1.45 -1.24 0.18
N SER A 67 -0.48 -1.97 0.74
CA SER A 67 -0.68 -2.75 1.96
C SER A 67 -1.15 -1.89 3.14
N MET A 68 -0.52 -0.74 3.36
CA MET A 68 -0.94 0.21 4.40
C MET A 68 -2.37 0.73 4.17
N ARG A 69 -2.67 1.17 2.94
CA ARG A 69 -3.97 1.76 2.58
C ARG A 69 -5.09 0.73 2.69
N PHE A 70 -4.88 -0.46 2.13
CA PHE A 70 -5.82 -1.56 2.17
C PHE A 70 -6.14 -2.00 3.61
N SER A 71 -5.09 -2.21 4.41
CA SER A 71 -5.23 -2.59 5.83
C SER A 71 -6.01 -1.54 6.62
N TYR A 72 -5.74 -0.25 6.38
CA TYR A 72 -6.48 0.84 6.99
C TYR A 72 -7.96 0.83 6.59
N MET A 73 -8.27 0.66 5.30
CA MET A 73 -9.65 0.62 4.81
C MET A 73 -10.46 -0.53 5.43
N LEU A 74 -9.92 -1.75 5.44
CA LEU A 74 -10.57 -2.89 6.10
C LEU A 74 -10.70 -2.71 7.62
N MET A 75 -9.69 -2.11 8.28
CA MET A 75 -9.77 -1.78 9.70
C MET A 75 -10.92 -0.80 9.98
N GLN A 76 -11.09 0.24 9.16
CA GLN A 76 -12.18 1.21 9.32
C GLN A 76 -13.54 0.56 9.11
N ALA A 77 -13.68 -0.29 8.08
CA ALA A 77 -14.90 -1.06 7.83
C ALA A 77 -15.27 -1.95 9.03
N ARG A 78 -14.29 -2.69 9.56
CA ARG A 78 -14.45 -3.51 10.77
C ARG A 78 -14.85 -2.70 11.99
N LYS A 79 -14.18 -1.58 12.24
CA LYS A 79 -14.47 -0.71 13.39
C LYS A 79 -15.91 -0.18 13.35
N LYS A 80 -16.40 0.15 12.16
CA LYS A 80 -17.76 0.66 11.94
C LYS A 80 -18.82 -0.46 11.86
N ARG A 81 -18.41 -1.73 11.71
CA ARG A 81 -19.31 -2.88 11.50
C ARG A 81 -20.32 -2.64 10.38
N LYS A 82 -19.88 -1.95 9.33
CA LYS A 82 -20.74 -1.57 8.19
C LYS A 82 -20.04 -1.95 6.90
N CYS A 83 -20.74 -2.71 6.06
CA CYS A 83 -20.28 -3.03 4.71
C CYS A 83 -20.02 -1.73 3.92
N PRO A 84 -18.79 -1.49 3.44
CA PRO A 84 -18.51 -0.38 2.54
C PRO A 84 -19.20 -0.57 1.18
N THR A 85 -19.50 0.53 0.49
CA THR A 85 -20.16 0.51 -0.83
C THR A 85 -19.34 -0.16 -1.94
N TRP A 86 -18.04 -0.35 -1.73
CA TRP A 86 -17.11 -0.96 -2.69
C TRP A 86 -16.86 -2.44 -2.42
N ILE A 87 -17.47 -3.03 -1.39
CA ILE A 87 -17.44 -4.47 -1.13
C ILE A 87 -18.84 -5.02 -1.40
N GLY A 88 -18.94 -6.07 -2.23
CA GLY A 88 -20.21 -6.78 -2.43
C GLY A 88 -20.64 -7.52 -1.16
N GLU A 89 -21.94 -7.63 -0.93
CA GLU A 89 -22.50 -8.23 0.30
C GLU A 89 -21.99 -9.66 0.56
N THR A 90 -21.90 -10.50 -0.47
CA THR A 90 -21.35 -11.85 -0.37
C THR A 90 -19.91 -11.85 0.13
N VAL A 91 -19.06 -11.01 -0.48
CA VAL A 91 -17.64 -10.86 -0.11
C VAL A 91 -17.50 -10.34 1.32
N TRP A 92 -18.38 -9.41 1.72
CA TRP A 92 -18.42 -8.88 3.08
C TRP A 92 -18.76 -9.98 4.10
N ASN A 93 -19.79 -10.78 3.83
CA ASN A 93 -20.18 -11.88 4.71
C ASN A 93 -19.04 -12.90 4.90
N ASP A 94 -18.29 -13.19 3.83
CA ASP A 94 -17.15 -14.09 3.92
C ASP A 94 -15.97 -13.48 4.71
N LEU A 95 -15.70 -12.17 4.53
CA LEU A 95 -14.74 -11.46 5.37
C LEU A 95 -15.12 -11.49 6.85
N GLU A 96 -16.41 -11.33 7.18
CA GLU A 96 -16.86 -11.39 8.57
C GLU A 96 -16.62 -12.75 9.20
N LYS A 97 -16.86 -13.85 8.46
CA LYS A 97 -16.51 -15.21 8.92
C LYS A 97 -15.01 -15.31 9.21
N ILE A 98 -14.15 -14.84 8.29
CA ILE A 98 -12.69 -14.86 8.48
C ILE A 98 -12.28 -14.05 9.72
N TRP A 99 -12.91 -12.91 9.98
CA TRP A 99 -12.54 -12.08 11.14
C TRP A 99 -13.06 -12.59 12.48
N ILE A 100 -14.12 -13.40 12.47
CA ILE A 100 -14.64 -14.05 13.68
C ILE A 100 -13.78 -15.26 14.06
N ASP A 101 -13.10 -15.86 13.09
CA ASP A 101 -12.23 -17.01 13.30
C ASP A 101 -11.18 -16.76 14.42
N PRO A 102 -11.05 -17.69 15.38
CA PRO A 102 -10.10 -17.57 16.48
C PRO A 102 -8.65 -17.41 16.05
N SER A 103 -8.21 -18.11 14.99
CA SER A 103 -6.84 -18.06 14.50
C SER A 103 -6.51 -16.66 13.97
N PHE A 104 -7.46 -16.04 13.26
CA PHE A 104 -7.30 -14.67 12.77
C PHE A 104 -7.21 -13.67 13.93
N LYS A 105 -8.07 -13.82 14.94
CA LYS A 105 -8.05 -12.99 16.15
C LYS A 105 -6.73 -13.11 16.90
N GLU A 106 -6.19 -14.32 17.02
CA GLU A 106 -4.92 -14.57 17.69
C GLU A 106 -3.77 -13.85 16.98
N ILE A 107 -3.65 -14.00 15.66
CA ILE A 107 -2.64 -13.30 14.84
C ILE A 107 -2.78 -11.79 15.00
N SER A 108 -4.00 -11.26 14.89
CA SER A 108 -4.28 -9.83 15.05
C SER A 108 -3.91 -9.31 16.43
N ASN A 109 -4.23 -10.06 17.49
CA ASN A 109 -3.89 -9.71 18.87
C ASN A 109 -2.39 -9.74 19.12
N ARG A 110 -1.68 -10.74 18.58
CA ARG A 110 -0.22 -10.82 18.64
C ARG A 110 0.42 -9.62 17.92
N ALA A 111 -0.03 -9.31 16.71
CA ALA A 111 0.46 -8.15 15.96
C ALA A 111 0.17 -6.81 16.68
N LYS A 112 -0.98 -6.69 17.35
CA LYS A 112 -1.32 -5.53 18.19
C LYS A 112 -0.35 -5.41 19.38
N LYS A 113 -0.09 -6.52 20.09
CA LYS A 113 0.86 -6.55 21.22
C LYS A 113 2.28 -6.19 20.77
N ASN A 114 2.74 -6.74 19.64
CA ASN A 114 4.06 -6.43 19.08
C ASN A 114 4.23 -4.93 18.78
N ARG A 115 3.19 -4.29 18.19
CA ARG A 115 3.20 -2.84 17.93
C ARG A 115 3.17 -1.97 19.19
N ALA A 116 2.49 -2.43 20.24
CA ALA A 116 2.41 -1.72 21.52
C ALA A 116 3.64 -1.94 22.42
N SER A 117 4.54 -2.85 22.06
CA SER A 117 5.75 -3.12 22.83
C SER A 117 6.76 -1.97 22.64
N SER A 118 7.27 -1.44 23.74
CA SER A 118 8.31 -0.40 23.77
C SER A 118 9.62 -0.83 23.10
N LYS A 119 9.88 -2.14 23.02
CA LYS A 119 11.06 -2.72 22.34
C LYS A 119 10.95 -2.72 20.81
N GLY A 120 9.79 -2.39 20.24
CA GLY A 120 9.50 -2.47 18.80
C GLY A 120 9.66 -1.15 18.04
N GLY A 121 10.02 -0.06 18.71
CA GLY A 121 10.38 1.19 18.05
C GLY A 121 11.71 1.01 17.34
N ALA A 122 11.69 0.96 16.01
CA ALA A 122 12.90 1.02 15.20
C ALA A 122 13.75 2.21 15.67
N LEU A 123 14.91 1.93 16.25
CA LEU A 123 15.98 2.91 16.37
C LEU A 123 16.34 3.28 14.94
N HIS A 124 15.84 4.42 14.47
CA HIS A 124 16.14 4.90 13.14
C HIS A 124 17.60 5.37 13.11
N THR A 125 18.50 4.48 12.68
CA THR A 125 19.89 4.81 12.33
C THR A 125 20.05 4.58 10.83
N GLY A 126 19.44 5.45 10.04
CA GLY A 126 19.59 5.43 8.59
C GLY A 126 19.25 6.81 8.08
N GLY A 127 20.21 7.74 8.22
CA GLY A 127 20.03 9.17 8.02
C GLY A 127 19.14 9.51 6.83
N SER A 128 18.22 10.45 7.05
CA SER A 128 17.52 11.08 5.93
C SER A 128 18.54 11.81 5.08
N ILE A 129 18.69 11.40 3.82
CA ILE A 129 19.49 12.16 2.84
C ILE A 129 18.78 13.49 2.65
N SER A 130 19.51 14.59 2.83
CA SER A 130 18.94 15.92 2.67
C SER A 130 18.49 16.14 1.22
N ILE A 131 17.50 17.01 1.01
CA ILE A 131 17.07 17.39 -0.35
C ILE A 131 18.26 17.89 -1.20
N ALA A 132 19.23 18.53 -0.55
CA ALA A 132 20.44 19.04 -1.19
C ALA A 132 21.32 17.90 -1.72
N GLU A 133 21.60 16.89 -0.90
CA GLU A 133 22.37 15.71 -1.35
C GLU A 133 21.65 14.95 -2.46
N HIS A 134 20.34 14.78 -2.36
CA HIS A 134 19.55 14.17 -3.43
C HIS A 134 19.62 14.99 -4.73
N THR A 135 19.61 16.33 -4.63
CA THR A 135 19.75 17.21 -5.80
C THR A 135 21.15 17.10 -6.43
N ILE A 136 22.20 17.01 -5.62
CA ILE A 136 23.58 16.80 -6.10
C ILE A 136 23.70 15.45 -6.83
N GLN A 137 23.14 14.38 -6.26
CA GLN A 137 23.13 13.07 -6.93
C GLN A 137 22.37 13.13 -8.25
N MET A 138 21.21 13.78 -8.29
CA MET A 138 20.41 13.97 -9.53
C MET A 138 21.21 14.71 -10.61
N VAL A 139 21.94 15.76 -10.24
CA VAL A 139 22.80 16.50 -11.17
C VAL A 139 23.93 15.61 -11.69
N GLN A 140 24.58 14.83 -10.82
CA GLN A 140 25.68 13.96 -11.19
C GLN A 140 25.27 12.82 -12.14
N PHE A 141 24.08 12.24 -11.97
CA PHE A 141 23.53 11.24 -12.90
C PHE A 141 23.28 11.79 -14.30
N LEU A 142 22.87 13.07 -14.43
CA LEU A 142 22.63 13.71 -15.72
C LEU A 142 23.91 13.99 -16.52
N TYR A 143 25.03 14.25 -15.85
CA TYR A 143 26.33 14.49 -16.51
C TYR A 143 27.06 13.21 -16.93
N GLN A 144 26.74 12.06 -16.31
CA GLN A 144 27.38 10.77 -16.63
C GLN A 144 26.74 10.05 -17.82
N GLY A 145 25.57 10.51 -18.31
CA GLY A 145 24.87 9.94 -19.47
C GLY A 145 25.13 10.66 -20.81
N GLN A 146 26.13 11.55 -20.86
CA GLN A 146 26.48 12.36 -22.04
C GLN A 146 27.90 12.10 -22.58
N ASN A 147 28.56 11.02 -22.17
CA ASN A 147 29.82 10.54 -22.77
C ASN A 147 29.67 9.13 -23.32
#